data_AF-A0A832SC82-F1
#
_entry.id   AF-A0A832SC82-F1
#
_cell.length_a   1.000
_cell.length_b   1.000
_cell.length_c   1.000
_cell.angle_alpha   90.00
_cell.angle_beta   90.00
_cell.angle_gamma   90.00
#
_symmetry.space_group_name_H-M   'P 1'
#
loop_
_entity.id
_entity.type
_entity.pdbx_description
1 polymer ?
#
loop_
_entity_poly.entity_id
_entity_poly.type
_entity_poly.pdbx_seq_one_letter_code
_entity_poly.pdbx_strand_id
1 'polypeptide(L)'
;MREYIEYAGNAFLLYPLMKFDYSVKKQVANPKKIYFVDPGLINAVAFAFPENRGRLLENIVFIALMKKYGDVFYHRDRYECDFLVRSGRTIVQAVQVTQSLQDDATRQREMRGLVEAMDAHGLDEGTIVTASESAETTVDGRAVHTVPIAEWLEEL
;
A
#
# COMPACT_ATOMS: atom_id res chain seq x y z
N MET A 1 -20.62 -8.24 -12.56
CA MET A 1 -19.25 -7.91 -12.08
C MET A 1 -19.23 -7.55 -10.60
N ARG A 2 -20.07 -6.62 -10.11
CA ARG A 2 -20.19 -6.32 -8.66
C ARG A 2 -20.58 -7.53 -7.81
N GLU A 3 -21.58 -8.31 -8.24
CA GLU A 3 -22.00 -9.52 -7.52
C GLU A 3 -20.89 -10.57 -7.39
N TYR A 4 -20.05 -10.75 -8.42
CA TYR A 4 -18.94 -11.71 -8.36
C TYR A 4 -17.85 -11.30 -7.37
N ILE A 5 -17.55 -10.00 -7.27
CA ILE A 5 -16.62 -9.45 -6.28
C ILE A 5 -17.21 -9.61 -4.87
N GLU A 6 -18.51 -9.47 -4.71
CA GLU A 6 -19.22 -9.66 -3.45
C GLU A 6 -19.24 -11.13 -3.02
N TYR A 7 -19.52 -12.07 -3.94
CA TYR A 7 -19.42 -13.51 -3.68
C TYR A 7 -17.98 -13.94 -3.33
N ALA A 8 -16.97 -13.40 -4.03
CA ALA A 8 -15.57 -13.68 -3.73
C ALA A 8 -15.10 -13.02 -2.42
N GLY A 9 -15.64 -11.85 -2.06
CA GLY A 9 -15.44 -11.22 -0.75
C GLY A 9 -16.04 -12.05 0.39
N ASN A 10 -17.24 -12.61 0.19
CA ASN A 10 -17.90 -13.51 1.16
C ASN A 10 -17.18 -14.87 1.32
N ALA A 11 -16.36 -15.26 0.35
CA ALA A 11 -15.50 -16.44 0.41
C ALA A 11 -14.12 -16.16 1.07
N PHE A 12 -13.90 -14.97 1.65
CA PHE A 12 -12.60 -14.51 2.19
C PHE A 12 -11.46 -14.49 1.15
N LEU A 13 -11.78 -14.42 -0.15
CA LEU A 13 -10.77 -14.45 -1.21
C LEU A 13 -10.27 -13.04 -1.57
N LEU A 14 -11.13 -12.04 -1.44
CA LEU A 14 -10.86 -10.65 -1.84
C LEU A 14 -11.14 -9.68 -0.70
N TYR A 15 -10.23 -8.73 -0.50
CA TYR A 15 -10.39 -7.62 0.43
C TYR A 15 -10.45 -6.28 -0.31
N PRO A 16 -11.53 -5.50 -0.14
CA PRO A 16 -11.60 -4.16 -0.68
C PRO A 16 -10.88 -3.15 0.22
N LEU A 17 -9.83 -2.52 -0.30
CA LEU A 17 -9.17 -1.38 0.33
C LEU A 17 -9.85 -0.08 -0.09
N MET A 18 -10.26 0.72 0.89
CA MET A 18 -10.95 2.00 0.67
C MET A 18 -9.95 3.15 0.60
N LYS A 19 -10.31 4.20 -0.17
CA LYS A 19 -9.61 5.48 -0.11
C LYS A 19 -9.84 6.09 1.27
N PHE A 20 -8.79 6.63 1.88
CA PHE A 20 -8.95 7.38 3.11
C PHE A 20 -9.78 8.66 2.86
N ASP A 21 -10.77 8.87 3.72
CA ASP A 21 -11.54 10.12 3.83
C ASP A 21 -12.16 10.17 5.23
N TYR A 22 -12.26 11.34 5.86
CA TYR A 22 -12.93 11.46 7.16
C TYR A 22 -14.44 11.18 7.09
N SER A 23 -15.05 11.30 5.91
CA SER A 23 -16.44 10.96 5.65
C SER A 23 -16.58 9.53 5.16
N VAL A 24 -17.21 8.66 5.95
CA VAL A 24 -17.54 7.28 5.55
C VAL A 24 -18.33 7.25 4.24
N LYS A 25 -19.23 8.22 4.01
CA LYS A 25 -19.98 8.33 2.76
C LYS A 25 -19.06 8.54 1.56
N LYS A 26 -18.01 9.36 1.71
CA LYS A 26 -17.00 9.57 0.66
C LYS A 26 -16.12 8.34 0.51
N GLN A 27 -15.72 7.67 1.58
CA GLN A 27 -14.95 6.41 1.49
C GLN A 27 -15.69 5.38 0.62
N VAL A 28 -17.00 5.20 0.84
CA VAL A 28 -17.82 4.24 0.08
C VAL A 28 -18.03 4.67 -1.38
N ALA A 29 -18.07 5.97 -1.66
CA ALA A 29 -18.29 6.51 -3.01
C ALA A 29 -17.04 6.44 -3.90
N ASN A 30 -15.84 6.41 -3.30
CA ASN A 30 -14.59 6.31 -4.05
C ASN A 30 -14.35 4.88 -4.55
N PRO A 31 -13.59 4.71 -5.67
CA PRO A 31 -13.15 3.40 -6.12
C PRO A 31 -12.43 2.61 -5.01
N LYS A 32 -12.60 1.29 -5.02
CA LYS A 32 -11.94 0.39 -4.07
C LYS A 32 -10.81 -0.33 -4.79
N LYS A 33 -9.62 -0.39 -4.19
CA LYS A 33 -8.57 -1.33 -4.64
C LYS A 33 -8.94 -2.72 -4.11
N ILE A 34 -8.66 -3.78 -4.87
CA ILE A 34 -8.99 -5.15 -4.50
C ILE A 34 -7.70 -5.93 -4.32
N TYR A 35 -7.53 -6.53 -3.15
CA TYR A 35 -6.40 -7.39 -2.80
C TYR A 35 -6.87 -8.81 -2.53
N PHE A 36 -5.99 -9.77 -2.76
CA PHE A 36 -6.23 -11.18 -2.46
C PHE A 36 -5.82 -11.48 -1.02
N VAL A 37 -6.63 -12.27 -0.31
CA VAL A 37 -6.32 -12.70 1.07
C VAL A 37 -5.80 -14.14 1.10
N ASP A 38 -6.19 -14.96 0.13
CA ASP A 38 -5.79 -16.36 0.05
C ASP A 38 -4.42 -16.56 -0.65
N PRO A 39 -3.41 -17.13 0.04
CA PRO A 39 -2.09 -17.40 -0.55
C PRO A 39 -2.12 -18.37 -1.74
N GLY A 40 -3.08 -19.31 -1.79
CA GLY A 40 -3.25 -20.24 -2.90
C GLY A 40 -3.65 -19.51 -4.19
N LEU A 41 -4.55 -18.53 -4.08
CA LEU A 41 -4.98 -17.68 -5.18
C LEU A 41 -3.88 -16.71 -5.63
N ILE A 42 -3.12 -16.15 -4.68
CA ILE A 42 -1.93 -15.33 -4.97
C ILE A 42 -0.93 -16.15 -5.78
N ASN A 43 -0.61 -17.39 -5.37
CA ASN A 43 0.29 -18.27 -6.09
C ASN A 43 -0.23 -18.60 -7.50
N ALA A 44 -1.52 -18.93 -7.64
CA ALA A 44 -2.11 -19.24 -8.95
C ALA A 44 -1.98 -18.07 -9.95
N VAL A 45 -2.14 -16.83 -9.49
CA VAL A 45 -2.02 -15.62 -10.32
C VAL A 45 -0.55 -15.21 -10.53
N ALA A 46 0.29 -15.39 -9.51
CA ALA A 46 1.71 -15.04 -9.50
C ALA A 46 2.51 -15.82 -10.54
N PHE A 47 2.33 -17.15 -10.56
CA PHE A 47 3.08 -18.02 -11.47
C PHE A 47 2.61 -17.93 -12.92
N ALA A 48 1.35 -17.52 -13.14
CA ALA A 48 0.80 -17.36 -14.48
C ALA A 48 1.33 -16.12 -15.22
N PHE A 49 1.78 -15.08 -14.50
CA PHE A 49 2.12 -13.78 -15.11
C PHE A 49 3.30 -13.10 -14.40
N PRO A 50 4.54 -13.21 -14.93
CA PRO A 50 5.74 -12.57 -14.37
C PRO A 50 5.63 -11.05 -14.22
N GLU A 51 4.79 -10.41 -15.05
CA GLU A 51 4.51 -8.97 -15.04
C GLU A 51 3.77 -8.52 -13.76
N ASN A 52 3.20 -9.45 -12.99
CA ASN A 52 2.44 -9.15 -11.76
C ASN A 52 3.31 -9.03 -10.49
N ARG A 53 4.64 -9.13 -10.57
CA ARG A 53 5.52 -9.07 -9.39
C ARG A 53 5.28 -7.85 -8.49
N GLY A 54 5.08 -6.67 -9.09
CA GLY A 54 4.74 -5.46 -8.34
C GLY A 54 3.44 -5.59 -7.54
N ARG A 55 2.40 -6.16 -8.16
CA ARG A 55 1.09 -6.37 -7.53
C ARG A 55 1.16 -7.41 -6.41
N LEU A 56 1.99 -8.44 -6.57
CA LEU A 56 2.22 -9.43 -5.52
C LEU A 56 2.92 -8.81 -4.31
N LEU A 57 3.93 -7.99 -4.54
CA LEU A 57 4.64 -7.27 -3.48
C LEU A 57 3.67 -6.36 -2.70
N GLU A 58 2.88 -5.57 -3.43
CA GLU A 58 1.84 -4.71 -2.87
C GLU A 58 0.83 -5.53 -2.05
N ASN A 59 0.43 -6.71 -2.54
CA ASN A 59 -0.50 -7.59 -1.83
C ASN A 59 0.10 -8.21 -0.56
N ILE A 60 1.38 -8.56 -0.55
CA ILE A 60 2.07 -9.08 0.64
C ILE A 60 2.13 -7.98 1.71
N VAL A 61 2.53 -6.77 1.33
CA VAL A 61 2.55 -5.59 2.22
C VAL A 61 1.16 -5.32 2.78
N PHE A 62 0.13 -5.32 1.93
CA PHE A 62 -1.25 -5.17 2.36
C PHE A 62 -1.67 -6.18 3.42
N ILE A 63 -1.43 -7.49 3.19
CA ILE A 63 -1.77 -8.55 4.15
C ILE A 63 -1.05 -8.33 5.48
N ALA A 64 0.23 -7.98 5.43
CA ALA A 64 1.05 -7.76 6.62
C ALA A 64 0.52 -6.57 7.45
N LEU A 65 0.24 -5.44 6.81
CA LEU A 65 -0.36 -4.26 7.44
C LEU A 65 -1.73 -4.58 8.05
N MET A 66 -2.60 -5.27 7.30
CA MET A 66 -3.92 -5.66 7.79
C MET A 66 -3.83 -6.60 8.99
N LYS A 67 -2.90 -7.56 8.98
CA LYS A 67 -2.71 -8.51 10.09
C LYS A 67 -2.22 -7.80 11.36
N LYS A 68 -1.32 -6.81 11.24
CA LYS A 68 -0.77 -6.08 12.38
C LYS A 68 -1.72 -5.00 12.92
N TYR A 69 -2.31 -4.20 12.03
CA TYR A 69 -3.02 -2.97 12.42
C TYR A 69 -4.53 -3.03 12.25
N GLY A 70 -5.05 -3.86 11.34
CA GLY A 70 -6.48 -4.05 11.09
C GLY A 70 -7.21 -2.89 10.40
N ASP A 71 -6.60 -1.70 10.30
CA ASP A 71 -7.24 -0.49 9.76
C ASP A 71 -6.32 0.23 8.76
N VAL A 72 -6.47 -0.15 7.50
CA VAL A 72 -5.61 0.29 6.38
C VAL A 72 -6.46 0.92 5.28
N PHE A 73 -5.93 1.97 4.66
CA PHE A 73 -6.53 2.69 3.54
C PHE A 73 -5.48 2.93 2.46
N TYR A 74 -5.87 3.44 1.29
CA TYR A 74 -4.93 4.08 0.37
C TYR A 74 -5.15 5.59 0.32
N HIS A 75 -4.11 6.34 -0.05
CA HIS A 75 -4.20 7.79 -0.29
C HIS A 75 -4.34 8.07 -1.78
N ARG A 76 -5.20 9.01 -2.16
CA ARG A 76 -5.26 9.49 -3.55
C ARG A 76 -5.75 10.92 -3.63
N ASP A 77 -4.87 11.84 -3.97
CA ASP A 77 -5.24 13.18 -4.42
C ASP A 77 -4.59 13.47 -5.78
N ARG A 78 -3.58 14.33 -5.85
CA ARG A 78 -2.84 14.55 -7.11
C ARG A 78 -1.95 13.35 -7.41
N TYR A 79 -1.31 12.78 -6.39
CA TYR A 79 -0.58 11.52 -6.46
C TYR A 79 -1.29 10.43 -5.66
N GLU A 80 -0.76 9.21 -5.69
CA GLU A 80 -1.31 8.06 -4.98
C GLU A 80 -0.25 7.52 -4.04
N CYS A 81 -0.64 7.19 -2.81
CA CYS A 81 0.20 6.37 -1.94
C CYS A 81 -0.55 5.07 -1.63
N ASP A 82 0.16 3.94 -1.67
CA ASP A 82 -0.46 2.62 -1.64
C ASP A 82 -1.19 2.36 -0.34
N PHE A 83 -0.56 2.66 0.80
CA PHE A 83 -1.11 2.35 2.10
C PHE A 83 -0.96 3.47 3.13
N LEU A 84 -2.03 3.66 3.89
CA LEU A 84 -2.10 4.46 5.10
C LEU A 84 -2.56 3.56 6.24
N VAL A 85 -1.87 3.61 7.37
CA VAL A 85 -2.29 2.94 8.61
C VAL A 85 -2.99 3.94 9.50
N ARG A 86 -4.18 3.59 9.98
CA ARG A 86 -4.93 4.42 10.94
C ARG A 86 -4.86 3.82 12.34
N SER A 87 -4.59 4.67 13.33
CA SER A 87 -4.79 4.35 14.74
C SER A 87 -5.81 5.30 15.34
N GLY A 88 -6.97 4.77 15.76
CA GLY A 88 -8.09 5.58 16.20
C GLY A 88 -8.61 6.52 15.11
N ARG A 89 -8.36 7.83 15.25
CA ARG A 89 -8.80 8.86 14.29
C ARG A 89 -7.69 9.46 13.45
N THR A 90 -6.44 9.02 13.66
CA THR A 90 -5.26 9.61 13.05
C THR A 90 -4.56 8.61 12.16
N ILE A 91 -4.11 9.07 10.99
CA ILE A 91 -3.15 8.33 10.19
C ILE A 91 -1.81 8.40 10.91
N VAL A 92 -1.16 7.24 11.08
CA VAL A 92 0.09 7.12 11.83
C VAL A 92 1.26 6.64 10.98
N GLN A 93 1.00 6.03 9.81
CA GLN A 93 2.03 5.58 8.88
C GLN A 93 1.55 5.73 7.44
N ALA A 94 2.48 6.06 6.55
CA ALA A 94 2.30 6.00 5.10
C ALA A 94 3.36 5.06 4.52
N VAL A 95 2.92 4.12 3.68
CA VAL A 95 3.77 3.08 3.10
C VAL A 95 3.51 3.03 1.60
N GLN A 96 4.57 3.22 0.83
CA GLN A 96 4.60 3.07 -0.62
C GLN A 96 5.30 1.76 -1.00
N VAL A 97 4.88 1.11 -2.08
CA VAL A 97 5.47 -0.17 -2.52
C VAL A 97 5.93 -0.06 -3.97
N THR A 98 7.15 -0.52 -4.24
CA THR A 98 7.65 -0.63 -5.62
C THR A 98 8.61 -1.79 -5.75
N GLN A 99 8.78 -2.34 -6.96
CA GLN A 99 9.80 -3.37 -7.18
C GLN A 99 11.21 -2.79 -7.06
N SER A 100 11.43 -1.62 -7.65
CA SER A 100 12.76 -1.01 -7.77
C SER A 100 12.65 0.51 -7.94
N LEU A 101 13.62 1.25 -7.40
CA LEU A 101 13.77 2.70 -7.56
C LEU A 101 14.92 3.06 -8.51
N GLN A 102 15.47 2.11 -9.27
CA GLN A 102 16.59 2.37 -10.19
C GLN A 102 16.19 3.28 -11.36
N ASP A 103 14.94 3.19 -11.81
CA ASP A 103 14.42 4.09 -12.83
C ASP A 103 14.01 5.44 -12.21
N ASP A 104 14.59 6.53 -12.70
CA ASP A 104 14.38 7.86 -12.16
C ASP A 104 12.92 8.32 -12.24
N ALA A 105 12.21 7.97 -13.32
CA ALA A 105 10.80 8.34 -13.46
C ALA A 105 9.93 7.63 -12.40
N THR A 106 10.19 6.34 -12.16
CA THR A 106 9.56 5.53 -11.12
C THR A 106 9.89 6.09 -9.75
N ARG A 107 11.17 6.29 -9.43
CA ARG A 107 11.61 6.86 -8.15
C ARG A 107 10.92 8.17 -7.82
N GLN A 108 10.88 9.09 -8.79
CA GLN A 108 10.21 10.38 -8.63
C GLN A 108 8.69 10.24 -8.46
N ARG A 109 8.07 9.27 -9.13
CA ARG A 109 6.63 9.00 -8.98
C ARG A 109 6.30 8.45 -7.59
N GLU A 110 7.03 7.43 -7.13
CA GLU A 110 6.79 6.81 -5.81
C GLU A 110 7.04 7.81 -4.68
N MET A 111 8.14 8.58 -4.77
CA MET A 111 8.48 9.57 -3.76
C MET A 111 7.41 10.65 -3.63
N ARG A 112 6.89 11.18 -4.75
CA ARG A 112 5.82 12.19 -4.72
C ARG A 112 4.52 11.66 -4.12
N GLY A 113 4.18 10.40 -4.41
CA GLY A 113 3.02 9.74 -3.83
C GLY A 113 3.11 9.68 -2.31
N LEU A 114 4.24 9.17 -1.81
CA LEU A 114 4.51 9.06 -0.38
C LEU A 114 4.53 10.42 0.32
N VAL A 115 5.31 11.38 -0.20
CA VAL A 115 5.43 12.72 0.41
C VAL A 115 4.11 13.46 0.43
N GLU A 116 3.28 13.38 -0.62
CA GLU A 116 1.94 13.98 -0.61
C GLU A 116 1.05 13.38 0.48
N ALA A 117 1.11 12.07 0.69
CA ALA A 117 0.35 11.41 1.75
C ALA A 117 0.85 11.82 3.14
N MET A 118 2.18 11.95 3.31
CA MET A 118 2.78 12.45 4.55
C MET A 118 2.33 13.88 4.84
N ASP A 119 2.33 14.76 3.83
CA ASP A 119 1.85 16.14 3.94
C ASP A 119 0.39 16.24 4.33
N ALA A 120 -0.46 15.46 3.67
CA ALA A 120 -1.90 15.44 3.92
C ALA A 120 -2.24 15.01 5.36
N HIS A 121 -1.33 14.30 6.02
CA HIS A 121 -1.56 13.66 7.31
C HIS A 121 -0.60 14.07 8.43
N GLY A 122 0.35 14.98 8.15
CA GLY A 122 1.30 15.49 9.13
C GLY A 122 2.27 14.42 9.65
N LEU A 123 2.77 13.56 8.76
CA LEU A 123 3.76 12.53 9.10
C LEU A 123 5.18 13.06 8.87
N ASP A 124 6.05 12.87 9.86
CA ASP A 124 7.47 13.25 9.77
C ASP A 124 8.32 12.20 9.02
N GLU A 125 7.84 10.95 9.00
CA GLU A 125 8.50 9.82 8.34
C GLU A 125 7.53 8.94 7.53
N GLY A 126 8.06 8.30 6.49
CA GLY A 126 7.33 7.38 5.63
C GLY A 126 8.24 6.28 5.09
N THR A 127 7.64 5.20 4.61
CA THR A 127 8.39 4.02 4.17
C THR A 127 8.13 3.70 2.71
N ILE A 128 9.17 3.40 1.94
CA ILE A 128 9.08 2.75 0.62
C ILE A 128 9.55 1.31 0.78
N VAL A 129 8.64 0.35 0.66
CA VAL A 129 8.98 -1.08 0.65
C VAL A 129 9.39 -1.48 -0.75
N THR A 130 10.58 -2.07 -0.89
CA THR A 130 11.11 -2.52 -2.18
C THR A 130 11.35 -4.03 -2.22
N ALA A 131 11.70 -4.57 -3.39
CA ALA A 131 12.08 -5.98 -3.48
C ALA A 131 13.41 -6.28 -2.74
N SER A 132 14.39 -5.36 -2.81
CA SER A 132 15.75 -5.60 -2.31
C SER A 132 16.59 -4.34 -2.04
N GLU A 133 16.04 -3.15 -2.26
CA GLU A 133 16.77 -1.88 -2.14
C GLU A 133 16.56 -1.26 -0.76
N SER A 134 17.65 -0.74 -0.19
CA SER A 134 17.65 -0.02 1.09
C SER A 134 18.25 1.37 0.90
N ALA A 135 17.61 2.40 1.45
CA ALA A 135 18.14 3.77 1.42
C ALA A 135 17.48 4.64 2.49
N GLU A 136 18.25 5.56 3.05
CA GLU A 136 17.77 6.62 3.93
C GLU A 136 17.81 7.93 3.17
N THR A 137 16.65 8.57 2.98
CA THR A 137 16.54 9.83 2.24
C THR A 137 15.74 10.84 3.03
N THR A 138 16.08 12.12 2.89
CA THR A 138 15.25 13.22 3.39
C THR A 138 14.69 14.02 2.22
N VAL A 139 13.37 14.24 2.24
CA VAL A 139 12.66 15.04 1.22
C VAL A 139 11.86 16.12 1.91
N ASP A 140 12.18 17.38 1.63
CA ASP A 140 11.50 18.56 2.21
C ASP A 140 11.41 18.53 3.75
N GLY A 141 12.42 17.95 4.40
CA GLY A 141 12.50 17.82 5.87
C GLY A 141 11.84 16.57 6.45
N ARG A 142 11.25 15.69 5.62
CA ARG A 142 10.67 14.41 6.03
C ARG A 142 11.63 13.26 5.80
N ALA A 143 11.67 12.32 6.72
CA ALA A 143 12.44 11.09 6.56
C ALA A 143 11.69 10.09 5.66
N VAL A 144 12.41 9.48 4.73
CA VAL A 144 11.90 8.41 3.87
C VAL A 144 12.84 7.22 3.98
N HIS A 145 12.30 6.15 4.57
CA HIS A 145 12.98 4.88 4.77
C HIS A 145 12.65 3.96 3.60
N THR A 146 13.63 3.71 2.73
CA THR A 146 13.50 2.67 1.71
C THR A 146 14.02 1.38 2.31
N VAL A 147 13.19 0.35 2.39
CA VAL A 147 13.50 -0.90 3.09
C VAL A 147 13.15 -2.10 2.20
N PRO A 148 14.03 -3.11 2.08
CA PRO A 148 13.69 -4.38 1.44
C PRO A 148 12.53 -5.07 2.14
N ILE A 149 11.63 -5.71 1.40
CA ILE A 149 10.46 -6.37 1.98
C ILE A 149 10.80 -7.43 3.04
N ALA A 150 11.92 -8.13 2.89
CA ALA A 150 12.36 -9.14 3.85
C ALA A 150 12.63 -8.50 5.22
N GLU A 151 13.43 -7.44 5.25
CA GLU A 151 13.76 -6.69 6.47
C GLU A 151 12.51 -5.99 7.04
N TRP A 152 11.71 -5.38 6.18
CA TRP A 152 10.48 -4.70 6.59
C TRP A 152 9.48 -5.66 7.27
N LEU A 153 9.37 -6.91 6.82
CA LEU A 153 8.50 -7.91 7.44
C LEU A 153 9.02 -8.42 8.80
N GLU A 154 10.33 -8.36 9.04
CA GLU A 154 10.92 -8.74 10.33
C GLU A 154 10.70 -7.66 11.40
N GLU A 155 10.65 -6.38 10.98
CA GLU A 155 10.46 -5.22 11.86
C GLU A 155 8.97 -4.88 12.10
N LEU A 156 8.07 -5.42 11.28
CA LEU A 156 6.62 -5.20 11.36
C LEU A 156 5.98 -6.02 12.49
#